data_AF-M3HSQ2-F1
#
_entry.id   AF-M3HSQ2-F1
#
_cell.length_a   1.000
_cell.length_b   1.000
_cell.length_c   1.000
_cell.angle_alpha   90.00
_cell.angle_beta   90.00
_cell.angle_gamma   90.00
#
_symmetry.space_group_name_H-M   'P 1'
#
loop_
_entity.id
_entity.type
_entity.pdbx_description
1 polymer ?
#
loop_
_entity_poly.entity_id
_entity_poly.type
_entity_poly.pdbx_seq_one_letter_code
_entity_poly.pdbx_strand_id
1 'polypeptide(L)'
;MVTINYEPLEHLPYIDENISPEERSHVESLIRLELANQFNHNVTNFSHNEGIVENSLQHPQHQQQQQQLPHAQQLPMHPLVDQMLSLNTNLNPTPIMNLTQQRYEEESDDEDDDGIDLSKYTQFHLKSPLEQQEGSSSSGHGGINYTNLYTTLGHSALQERNLQFLLQNGADLQQLQQQDLARLDELNNELTKRINNKRSMIDEVVSSRKKRQLNELKPLQEQYDEQWKQSINTTIDSAIENAKR
;
A
#
# COMPACT_ATOMS: atom_id res chain seq x y z
N MET A 1 24.38 -5.84 -24.63
CA MET A 1 23.52 -4.69 -24.29
C MET A 1 22.49 -4.56 -25.41
N VAL A 2 21.26 -5.03 -25.18
CA VAL A 2 20.16 -4.75 -26.11
C VAL A 2 19.77 -3.31 -25.83
N THR A 3 20.18 -2.41 -26.72
CA THR A 3 19.67 -1.05 -26.77
C THR A 3 18.19 -1.15 -27.07
N ILE A 4 17.36 -1.11 -26.04
CA ILE A 4 15.94 -0.81 -26.19
C ILE A 4 15.93 0.62 -26.67
N ASN A 5 15.80 0.81 -27.99
CA ASN A 5 15.49 2.11 -28.55
C ASN A 5 14.14 2.50 -27.95
N TYR A 6 14.16 3.28 -26.87
CA TYR A 6 13.01 4.04 -26.43
C TYR A 6 12.77 5.10 -27.49
N GLU A 7 12.17 4.69 -28.61
CA GLU A 7 11.39 5.62 -29.39
C GLU A 7 10.32 6.14 -28.42
N PRO A 8 10.29 7.45 -28.13
CA PRO A 8 9.25 7.99 -27.27
C PRO A 8 7.93 7.60 -27.90
N LEU A 9 7.09 6.84 -27.19
CA LEU A 9 5.71 6.60 -27.63
C LEU A 9 5.02 7.97 -27.69
N GLU A 10 4.96 8.56 -28.88
CA GLU A 10 4.33 9.85 -29.12
C GLU A 10 2.82 9.64 -29.25
N HIS A 11 2.14 9.59 -28.12
CA HIS A 11 0.73 9.92 -28.03
C HIS A 11 0.62 11.26 -27.30
N LEU A 12 -0.01 12.24 -27.94
CA LEU A 12 -0.08 13.64 -27.52
C LEU A 12 -1.48 13.94 -27.00
N PRO A 13 -1.78 13.75 -25.69
CA PRO A 13 -3.14 13.72 -25.19
C PRO A 13 -3.91 15.05 -25.28
N TYR A 14 -3.22 16.17 -25.54
CA TYR A 14 -3.85 17.47 -25.74
C TYR A 14 -4.05 17.84 -27.22
N ILE A 15 -3.51 17.05 -28.16
CA ILE A 15 -3.63 17.25 -29.61
C ILE A 15 -4.47 16.15 -30.23
N ASP A 16 -4.18 14.90 -29.85
CA ASP A 16 -4.89 13.72 -30.33
C ASP A 16 -6.34 13.79 -29.85
N GLU A 17 -7.28 13.48 -30.76
CA GLU A 17 -8.70 13.42 -30.43
C GLU A 17 -8.96 12.42 -29.29
N ASN A 18 -10.02 12.67 -28.52
CA ASN A 18 -10.42 11.76 -27.45
C ASN A 18 -10.66 10.37 -28.06
N ILE A 19 -9.76 9.42 -27.77
CA ILE A 19 -9.85 8.03 -28.20
C ILE A 19 -11.26 7.51 -27.88
N SER A 20 -11.97 7.04 -28.91
CA SER A 20 -13.31 6.50 -28.74
C SER A 20 -13.25 5.24 -27.85
N PRO A 21 -14.26 4.97 -27.01
CA PRO A 21 -14.35 3.72 -26.26
C PRO A 21 -14.23 2.47 -27.15
N GLU A 22 -14.68 2.56 -28.41
CA GLU A 22 -14.56 1.48 -29.40
C GLU A 22 -13.13 1.24 -29.86
N GLU A 23 -12.38 2.30 -30.16
CA GLU A 23 -10.96 2.24 -30.53
C GLU A 23 -10.13 1.67 -29.39
N ARG A 24 -10.42 2.09 -28.15
CA ARG A 24 -9.78 1.53 -26.96
C ARG A 24 -10.03 0.03 -26.83
N SER A 25 -11.29 -0.41 -26.99
CA SER A 25 -11.63 -1.84 -26.95
C SER A 25 -10.93 -2.63 -28.06
N HIS A 26 -10.78 -2.03 -29.24
CA HIS A 26 -10.10 -2.66 -30.36
C HIS A 26 -8.59 -2.80 -30.09
N VAL A 27 -7.93 -1.74 -29.63
CA VAL A 27 -6.51 -1.78 -29.25
C VAL A 27 -6.28 -2.79 -28.11
N GLU A 28 -7.16 -2.83 -27.10
CA GLU A 28 -7.08 -3.84 -26.04
C GLU A 28 -7.21 -5.27 -26.59
N SER A 29 -8.06 -5.50 -27.60
CA SER A 29 -8.18 -6.81 -28.24
C SER A 29 -6.90 -7.19 -29.00
N LEU A 30 -6.26 -6.25 -29.69
CA LEU A 30 -4.99 -6.45 -30.38
C LEU A 30 -3.85 -6.73 -29.40
N ILE A 31 -3.81 -6.01 -28.28
CA ILE A 31 -2.84 -6.27 -27.20
C ILE A 31 -3.05 -7.68 -26.63
N ARG A 32 -4.30 -8.12 -26.41
CA ARG A 32 -4.59 -9.48 -25.93
C ARG A 32 -4.14 -10.54 -26.93
N LEU A 33 -4.36 -10.32 -28.22
CA LEU A 33 -3.89 -11.22 -29.28
C LEU A 33 -2.36 -11.29 -29.32
N GLU A 34 -1.67 -10.16 -29.17
CA GLU A 34 -0.21 -10.11 -29.15
C GLU A 34 0.36 -10.78 -27.89
N LEU A 35 -0.23 -10.55 -26.71
CA LEU A 35 0.13 -11.25 -25.48
C LEU A 35 -0.07 -12.77 -25.59
N ALA A 36 -1.16 -13.21 -26.23
CA ALA A 36 -1.38 -14.63 -26.50
C ALA A 36 -0.34 -15.20 -27.48
N ASN A 37 0.03 -14.44 -28.51
CA ASN A 37 1.07 -14.84 -29.47
C ASN A 37 2.47 -14.89 -28.83
N GLN A 38 2.81 -13.93 -27.96
CA GLN A 38 4.08 -13.93 -27.21
C GLN A 38 4.15 -15.07 -26.20
N PHE A 39 3.03 -15.38 -25.54
CA PHE A 39 2.93 -16.55 -24.67
C PHE A 39 3.19 -17.84 -25.47
N ASN A 40 2.53 -18.00 -26.63
CA ASN A 40 2.73 -19.16 -27.49
C ASN A 40 4.16 -19.26 -28.05
N HIS A 41 4.79 -18.14 -28.42
CA HIS A 41 6.18 -18.09 -28.88
C HIS A 41 7.19 -18.44 -27.78
N ASN A 42 6.93 -18.03 -26.53
CA ASN A 42 7.77 -18.43 -25.41
C ASN A 42 7.62 -19.93 -25.12
N VAL A 43 6.39 -20.47 -25.15
CA VAL A 43 6.15 -21.91 -24.92
C VAL A 43 6.80 -22.80 -26.00
N THR A 44 6.80 -22.40 -27.27
CA THR A 44 7.51 -23.14 -28.33
C THR A 44 9.03 -23.08 -28.20
N ASN A 45 9.59 -21.96 -27.72
CA ASN A 45 11.03 -21.86 -27.45
C ASN A 45 11.48 -22.69 -26.23
N PHE A 46 10.64 -22.85 -25.20
CA PHE A 46 10.91 -23.78 -24.10
C PHE A 46 10.85 -25.25 -24.54
N SER A 47 9.97 -25.60 -25.49
CA SER A 47 9.82 -26.99 -25.96
C SER A 47 10.91 -27.44 -26.95
N HIS A 48 11.66 -26.51 -27.57
CA HIS A 48 12.77 -26.85 -28.49
C HIS A 48 14.13 -27.06 -27.80
N ASN A 49 14.23 -26.84 -26.48
CA ASN A 49 15.49 -26.91 -25.73
C ASN A 49 15.54 -28.08 -24.73
N GLU A 50 14.79 -29.15 -25.00
CA GLU A 50 14.73 -30.39 -24.20
C GLU A 50 15.38 -31.58 -24.94
N GLY A 51 16.45 -31.32 -25.70
CA GLY A 51 17.03 -32.29 -26.64
C GLY A 51 18.53 -32.57 -26.55
N ILE A 52 19.29 -32.02 -25.60
CA ILE A 52 20.73 -32.31 -25.48
C ILE A 52 21.21 -32.17 -24.03
N VAL A 53 21.05 -33.19 -23.19
CA VAL A 53 22.02 -33.46 -22.09
C VAL A 53 22.07 -34.96 -21.82
N GLU A 54 22.87 -35.69 -22.62
CA GLU A 54 23.34 -37.02 -22.26
C GLU A 54 24.81 -36.93 -21.85
N ASN A 55 25.07 -37.36 -20.61
CA ASN A 55 26.28 -38.08 -20.19
C ASN A 55 27.65 -37.37 -20.21
N SER A 56 28.12 -36.96 -19.03
CA SER A 56 29.50 -37.26 -18.60
C SER A 56 29.71 -36.98 -17.11
N LEU A 57 29.84 -38.07 -16.35
CA LEU A 57 30.45 -38.16 -15.02
C LEU A 57 31.88 -37.60 -15.01
N GLN A 58 32.25 -36.80 -13.99
CA GLN A 58 33.40 -37.05 -13.10
C GLN A 58 33.60 -35.92 -12.05
N HIS A 59 33.66 -36.33 -10.78
CA HIS A 59 34.35 -35.63 -9.67
C HIS A 59 35.88 -35.76 -9.85
N PRO A 60 36.79 -34.96 -9.22
CA PRO A 60 36.73 -34.55 -7.80
C PRO A 60 37.45 -33.23 -7.33
N GLN A 61 37.20 -32.90 -6.05
CA GLN A 61 38.08 -32.27 -5.04
C GLN A 61 38.39 -30.75 -4.95
N HIS A 62 38.49 -30.32 -3.68
CA HIS A 62 38.65 -28.98 -3.09
C HIS A 62 39.99 -28.27 -3.38
N GLN A 63 39.98 -26.94 -3.60
CA GLN A 63 40.61 -25.91 -2.72
C GLN A 63 40.47 -24.47 -3.26
N GLN A 64 40.33 -23.55 -2.30
CA GLN A 64 40.34 -22.07 -2.28
C GLN A 64 40.94 -21.29 -3.48
N GLN A 65 40.22 -20.26 -3.97
CA GLN A 65 40.56 -18.83 -3.80
C GLN A 65 39.59 -17.90 -4.55
N GLN A 66 39.49 -16.68 -4.03
CA GLN A 66 38.58 -15.58 -4.39
C GLN A 66 38.54 -15.22 -5.88
N GLN A 67 37.34 -15.00 -6.42
CA GLN A 67 37.09 -13.92 -7.38
C GLN A 67 35.60 -13.60 -7.51
N GLN A 68 35.32 -12.30 -7.49
CA GLN A 68 34.01 -11.66 -7.60
C GLN A 68 33.37 -11.94 -8.97
N LEU A 69 32.08 -12.29 -8.99
CA LEU A 69 31.22 -12.30 -10.19
C LEU A 69 29.77 -12.00 -9.78
N PRO A 70 28.94 -11.49 -10.70
CA PRO A 70 28.23 -10.22 -10.57
C PRO A 70 26.79 -10.42 -10.12
N HIS A 71 26.16 -9.31 -9.71
CA HIS A 71 24.73 -9.22 -9.44
C HIS A 71 23.93 -9.82 -10.60
N ALA A 72 23.28 -10.95 -10.33
CA ALA A 72 22.22 -11.46 -11.19
C ALA A 72 21.16 -10.36 -11.29
N GLN A 73 20.96 -9.83 -12.50
CA GLN A 73 19.88 -8.92 -12.83
C GLN A 73 18.56 -9.65 -12.59
N GLN A 74 17.94 -9.41 -11.43
CA GLN A 74 16.56 -9.80 -11.21
C GLN A 74 15.69 -8.87 -12.05
N LEU A 75 14.85 -9.45 -12.93
CA LEU A 75 13.75 -8.73 -13.53
C LEU A 75 12.93 -8.06 -12.41
N PRO A 76 12.42 -6.83 -12.61
CA PRO A 76 11.60 -6.18 -11.61
C PRO A 76 10.35 -7.04 -11.35
N MET A 77 10.29 -7.64 -10.17
CA MET A 77 9.14 -8.42 -9.72
C MET A 77 7.92 -7.50 -9.61
N HIS A 78 6.75 -8.06 -9.88
CA HIS A 78 5.47 -7.34 -9.86
C HIS A 78 5.23 -6.70 -8.46
N PRO A 79 4.77 -5.44 -8.36
CA PRO A 79 4.68 -4.70 -7.10
C PRO A 79 3.74 -5.31 -6.04
N LEU A 80 2.87 -6.25 -6.40
CA LEU A 80 2.08 -7.03 -5.44
C LEU A 80 2.85 -8.15 -4.72
N VAL A 81 4.05 -8.52 -5.20
CA VAL A 81 4.83 -9.60 -4.57
C VAL A 81 5.39 -9.14 -3.21
N ASP A 82 5.73 -7.87 -3.07
CA ASP A 82 6.12 -7.26 -1.78
C ASP A 82 4.96 -7.22 -0.78
N GLN A 83 3.71 -7.27 -1.25
CA GLN A 83 2.53 -7.30 -0.39
C GLN A 83 2.18 -8.72 0.08
N MET A 84 2.47 -9.74 -0.75
CA MET A 84 2.19 -11.14 -0.46
C MET A 84 3.30 -11.82 0.34
N LEU A 85 4.55 -11.41 0.15
CA LEU A 85 5.69 -11.83 0.96
C LEU A 85 6.08 -10.65 1.84
N SER A 86 5.53 -10.59 3.05
CA SER A 86 5.93 -9.60 4.06
C SER A 86 7.36 -9.90 4.55
N LEU A 87 8.36 -9.67 3.70
CA LEU A 87 9.75 -9.61 4.11
C LEU A 87 9.92 -8.28 4.85
N ASN A 88 9.67 -8.39 6.15
CA ASN A 88 9.73 -7.37 7.18
C ASN A 88 10.91 -6.39 6.98
N THR A 89 10.64 -5.17 6.52
CA THR A 89 11.64 -4.11 6.30
C THR A 89 11.80 -3.16 7.48
N ASN A 90 11.32 -3.49 8.69
CA ASN A 90 11.65 -2.69 9.86
C ASN A 90 11.98 -3.58 11.07
N LEU A 91 13.28 -3.71 11.32
CA LEU A 91 13.87 -4.32 12.51
C LEU A 91 13.53 -3.50 13.77
N ASN A 92 12.29 -3.61 14.25
CA ASN A 92 12.02 -3.49 15.68
C ASN A 92 11.76 -4.92 16.17
N PRO A 93 12.54 -5.45 17.13
CA PRO A 93 12.24 -6.73 17.73
C PRO A 93 10.97 -6.58 18.57
N THR A 94 9.81 -6.83 17.99
CA THR A 94 8.62 -7.12 18.77
C THR A 94 8.90 -8.46 19.49
N PRO A 95 8.89 -8.50 20.83
CA PRO A 95 9.15 -9.73 21.56
C PRO A 95 8.13 -10.77 21.12
N ILE A 96 8.59 -12.02 20.90
CA ILE A 96 7.78 -13.14 20.40
C ILE A 96 6.44 -13.26 21.13
N MET A 97 6.42 -12.93 22.43
CA MET A 97 5.21 -12.93 23.26
C MET A 97 4.11 -11.96 22.77
N ASN A 98 4.47 -10.76 22.33
CA ASN A 98 3.49 -9.80 21.78
C ASN A 98 2.95 -10.27 20.43
N LEU A 99 3.81 -10.88 19.60
CA LEU A 99 3.38 -11.41 18.31
C LEU A 99 2.46 -12.63 18.47
N THR A 100 2.73 -13.47 19.47
CA THR A 100 1.83 -14.59 19.81
C THR A 100 0.53 -14.09 20.40
N GLN A 101 0.56 -13.08 21.27
CA GLN A 101 -0.65 -12.51 21.85
C GLN A 101 -1.54 -11.85 20.78
N GLN A 102 -0.97 -11.01 19.91
CA GLN A 102 -1.70 -10.37 18.83
C GLN A 102 -2.32 -11.40 17.87
N ARG A 103 -1.62 -12.50 17.60
CA ARG A 103 -2.16 -13.60 16.79
C ARG A 103 -3.38 -14.26 17.43
N TYR A 104 -3.33 -14.50 18.75
CA TYR A 104 -4.48 -15.07 19.46
C TYR A 104 -5.63 -14.07 19.55
N GLU A 105 -5.36 -12.78 19.76
CA GLU A 105 -6.38 -11.71 19.77
C GLU A 105 -7.04 -11.53 18.38
N GLU A 106 -6.29 -11.60 17.28
CA GLU A 106 -6.83 -11.54 15.90
C GLU A 106 -7.58 -12.81 15.48
N GLU A 107 -7.22 -13.99 16.01
CA GLU A 107 -7.90 -15.27 15.74
C GLU A 107 -9.13 -15.47 16.63
N SER A 108 -9.22 -14.77 17.78
CA SER A 108 -10.36 -14.81 18.71
C SER A 108 -11.42 -13.74 18.46
N ASP A 109 -11.22 -12.82 17.51
CA ASP A 109 -12.16 -11.70 17.23
C ASP A 109 -13.54 -12.19 16.71
N ASP A 110 -13.66 -13.50 16.42
CA ASP A 110 -14.91 -14.19 16.06
C ASP A 110 -15.66 -14.77 17.28
N GLU A 111 -15.06 -14.78 18.47
CA GLU A 111 -15.69 -15.19 19.73
C GLU A 111 -15.95 -13.95 20.59
N ASP A 112 -17.23 -13.65 20.86
CA ASP A 112 -17.68 -12.61 21.80
C ASP A 112 -17.27 -12.97 23.25
N ASP A 113 -15.97 -13.10 23.54
CA ASP A 113 -15.44 -13.31 24.88
C ASP A 113 -15.23 -11.94 25.54
N ASP A 114 -16.28 -11.47 26.20
CA ASP A 114 -16.35 -10.20 26.96
C ASP A 114 -15.44 -10.17 28.21
N GLY A 115 -14.21 -10.69 28.11
CA GLY A 115 -13.21 -10.66 29.17
C GLY A 115 -13.67 -11.20 30.53
N ILE A 116 -12.83 -10.96 31.55
CA ILE A 116 -13.14 -11.42 32.92
C ILE A 116 -14.00 -10.36 33.61
N ASP A 117 -15.24 -10.70 33.94
CA ASP A 117 -16.14 -9.82 34.69
C ASP A 117 -15.57 -9.45 36.07
N LEU A 118 -15.30 -8.15 36.26
CA LEU A 118 -14.84 -7.55 37.51
C LEU A 118 -15.98 -7.05 38.41
N SER A 119 -17.25 -7.25 38.02
CA SER A 119 -18.44 -6.87 38.80
C SER A 119 -18.46 -7.45 40.21
N LYS A 120 -17.75 -8.56 40.44
CA LYS A 120 -17.53 -9.16 41.76
C LYS A 120 -16.92 -8.21 42.80
N TYR A 121 -16.20 -7.17 42.37
CA TYR A 121 -15.61 -6.17 43.26
C TYR A 121 -16.50 -4.93 43.46
N THR A 122 -17.57 -4.80 42.67
CA THR A 122 -18.53 -3.68 42.76
C THR A 122 -19.84 -4.09 43.43
N GLN A 123 -20.19 -5.37 43.47
CA GLN A 123 -21.41 -5.87 44.09
C GLN A 123 -21.21 -6.24 45.57
N PHE A 124 -21.61 -5.35 46.47
CA PHE A 124 -21.72 -5.66 47.89
C PHE A 124 -23.09 -6.26 48.18
N HIS A 125 -23.15 -7.57 48.48
CA HIS A 125 -24.37 -8.20 49.00
C HIS A 125 -24.58 -7.83 50.48
N LEU A 126 -24.82 -6.53 50.74
CA LEU A 126 -25.24 -6.00 52.03
C LEU A 126 -26.73 -6.28 52.21
N LYS A 127 -27.14 -7.56 52.33
CA LYS A 127 -28.51 -7.87 52.76
C LYS A 127 -28.67 -7.39 54.20
N SER A 128 -29.75 -6.66 54.46
CA SER A 128 -30.10 -6.24 55.82
C SER A 128 -30.21 -7.49 56.71
N PRO A 129 -29.65 -7.51 57.94
CA PRO A 129 -29.76 -8.66 58.85
C PRO A 129 -31.20 -9.14 59.10
N LEU A 130 -32.21 -8.32 58.77
CA LEU A 130 -33.62 -8.62 58.91
C LEU A 130 -34.21 -9.47 57.75
N GLU A 131 -33.54 -9.57 56.60
CA GLU A 131 -34.03 -10.31 55.41
C GLU A 131 -33.54 -11.77 55.37
N GLN A 132 -32.73 -12.23 56.32
CA GLN A 132 -32.15 -13.58 56.33
C GLN A 132 -33.07 -14.69 56.90
N GLN A 133 -34.31 -14.38 57.29
CA GLN A 133 -35.16 -15.34 57.99
C GLN A 133 -36.04 -16.23 57.09
N GLU A 134 -35.95 -16.11 55.75
CA GLU A 134 -36.66 -17.02 54.85
C GLU A 134 -35.67 -17.89 54.05
N GLY A 135 -35.43 -19.09 54.62
CA GLY A 135 -35.17 -20.31 53.89
C GLY A 135 -33.91 -20.40 53.02
N SER A 136 -32.78 -20.82 53.60
CA SER A 136 -32.03 -21.93 53.01
C SER A 136 -30.93 -22.45 53.93
N SER A 137 -31.02 -23.72 54.25
CA SER A 137 -29.97 -24.54 54.87
C SER A 137 -28.88 -24.85 53.84
N SER A 138 -27.76 -24.12 53.86
CA SER A 138 -26.50 -24.61 53.29
C SER A 138 -25.29 -23.91 53.88
N SER A 139 -24.33 -24.71 54.31
CA SER A 139 -23.04 -24.36 54.91
C SER A 139 -22.13 -23.54 53.99
N GLY A 140 -22.31 -22.23 53.95
CA GLY A 140 -21.42 -21.32 53.24
C GLY A 140 -21.45 -19.94 53.88
N HIS A 141 -20.60 -19.74 54.89
CA HIS A 141 -20.19 -18.47 55.50
C HIS A 141 -21.05 -17.24 55.13
N GLY A 142 -22.25 -17.13 55.73
CA GLY A 142 -23.12 -15.93 55.65
C GLY A 142 -22.56 -14.72 56.42
N GLY A 143 -21.24 -14.65 56.58
CA GLY A 143 -20.54 -13.53 57.15
C GLY A 143 -20.22 -12.52 56.06
N ILE A 144 -20.25 -11.23 56.43
CA ILE A 144 -19.74 -10.13 55.62
C ILE A 144 -18.37 -10.56 55.04
N ASN A 145 -18.21 -10.51 53.72
CA ASN A 145 -16.93 -10.82 53.08
C ASN A 145 -15.96 -9.65 53.35
N TYR A 146 -15.29 -9.70 54.49
CA TYR A 146 -14.34 -8.68 54.93
C TYR A 146 -13.18 -8.50 53.97
N THR A 147 -12.76 -9.57 53.28
CA THR A 147 -11.73 -9.49 52.23
C THR A 147 -12.17 -8.56 51.12
N ASN A 148 -13.35 -8.75 50.55
CA ASN A 148 -13.87 -7.85 49.52
C ASN A 148 -14.05 -6.42 50.04
N LEU A 149 -14.54 -6.25 51.28
CA LEU A 149 -14.71 -4.93 51.89
C LEU A 149 -13.39 -4.17 52.06
N TYR A 150 -12.36 -4.83 52.62
CA TYR A 150 -11.05 -4.22 52.81
C TYR A 150 -10.31 -4.01 51.49
N THR A 151 -10.46 -4.94 50.53
CA THR A 151 -9.92 -4.78 49.18
C THR A 151 -10.55 -3.57 48.49
N THR A 152 -11.87 -3.42 48.52
CA THR A 152 -12.52 -2.25 47.90
C THR A 152 -12.20 -0.95 48.63
N LEU A 153 -12.11 -0.96 49.96
CA LEU A 153 -11.66 0.24 50.71
C LEU A 153 -10.21 0.62 50.35
N GLY A 154 -9.32 -0.36 50.21
CA GLY A 154 -7.94 -0.14 49.76
C GLY A 154 -7.88 0.43 48.35
N HIS A 155 -8.69 -0.10 47.42
CA HIS A 155 -8.82 0.46 46.07
C HIS A 155 -9.42 1.87 46.08
N SER A 156 -10.40 2.15 46.94
CA SER A 156 -11.00 3.49 47.08
C SER A 156 -9.98 4.51 47.61
N ALA A 157 -9.19 4.16 48.63
CA ALA A 157 -8.13 5.04 49.14
C ALA A 157 -7.03 5.29 48.09
N LEU A 158 -6.67 4.28 47.31
CA LEU A 158 -5.74 4.43 46.18
C LEU A 158 -6.35 5.28 45.06
N GLN A 159 -7.64 5.10 44.76
CA GLN A 159 -8.37 5.88 43.77
C GLN A 159 -8.43 7.36 44.18
N GLU A 160 -8.72 7.66 45.44
CA GLU A 160 -8.69 9.02 45.97
C GLU A 160 -7.31 9.66 45.81
N ARG A 161 -6.25 8.94 46.18
CA ARG A 161 -4.87 9.43 46.01
C ARG A 161 -4.52 9.64 44.53
N ASN A 162 -4.93 8.73 43.65
CA ASN A 162 -4.71 8.85 42.21
C ASN A 162 -5.48 10.03 41.62
N LEU A 163 -6.72 10.27 42.06
CA LEU A 163 -7.51 11.43 41.67
C LEU A 163 -6.86 12.73 42.15
N GLN A 164 -6.31 12.74 43.37
CA GLN A 164 -5.57 13.88 43.89
C GLN A 164 -4.33 14.18 43.03
N PHE A 165 -3.55 13.16 42.64
CA PHE A 165 -2.43 13.34 41.72
C PHE A 165 -2.87 13.80 40.34
N LEU A 166 -3.99 13.30 39.83
CA LEU A 166 -4.55 13.74 38.54
C LEU A 166 -4.98 15.21 38.60
N LEU A 167 -5.61 15.64 39.70
CA LEU A 167 -5.99 17.04 39.89
C LEU A 167 -4.76 17.95 40.02
N GLN A 168 -3.72 17.49 40.72
CA GLN A 168 -2.47 18.22 40.88
C GLN A 168 -1.71 18.35 39.55
N ASN A 169 -1.65 17.27 38.77
CA ASN A 169 -0.96 17.22 37.47
C ASN A 169 -1.87 17.66 36.31
N GLY A 170 -3.12 18.04 36.58
CA GLY A 170 -4.12 18.30 35.54
C GLY A 170 -3.74 19.47 34.64
N ALA A 171 -3.14 20.51 35.21
CA ALA A 171 -2.66 21.66 34.43
C ALA A 171 -1.50 21.27 33.50
N ASP A 172 -0.53 20.51 34.00
CA ASP A 172 0.61 20.03 33.21
C ASP A 172 0.16 19.06 32.11
N LEU A 173 -0.83 18.21 32.41
CA LEU A 173 -1.43 17.30 31.44
C LEU A 173 -2.19 18.07 30.34
N GLN A 174 -2.95 19.09 30.72
CA GLN A 174 -3.64 19.97 29.75
C GLN A 174 -2.64 20.72 28.88
N GLN A 175 -1.54 21.19 29.45
CA GLN A 175 -0.47 21.85 28.70
C GLN A 175 0.17 20.87 27.69
N LEU A 176 0.47 19.65 28.12
CA LEU A 176 1.02 18.62 27.23
C LEU A 176 0.04 18.27 26.11
N GLN A 177 -1.24 18.09 26.44
CA GLN A 177 -2.28 17.82 25.45
C GLN A 177 -2.40 18.96 24.44
N GLN A 178 -2.34 20.21 24.89
CA GLN A 178 -2.39 21.37 24.00
C GLN A 178 -1.15 21.45 23.10
N GLN A 179 0.04 21.11 23.62
CA GLN A 179 1.26 21.01 22.82
C GLN A 179 1.16 19.92 21.75
N ASP A 180 0.63 18.74 22.09
CA ASP A 180 0.43 17.65 21.15
C ASP A 180 -0.57 18.02 20.05
N LEU A 181 -1.68 18.68 20.42
CA LEU A 181 -2.64 19.21 19.45
C LEU A 181 -2.01 20.25 18.52
N ALA A 182 -1.19 21.16 19.06
CA ALA A 182 -0.48 22.16 18.26
C ALA A 182 0.53 21.50 17.30
N ARG A 183 1.24 20.46 17.76
CA ARG A 183 2.17 19.68 16.92
C ARG A 183 1.44 18.93 15.80
N LEU A 184 0.28 18.34 16.11
CA LEU A 184 -0.57 17.69 15.10
C LEU A 184 -1.06 18.70 14.05
N ASP A 185 -1.42 19.91 14.48
CA ASP A 185 -1.82 20.97 13.56
C ASP A 185 -0.64 21.45 12.70
N GLU A 186 0.55 21.62 13.27
CA GLU A 186 1.77 21.93 12.52
C GLU A 186 2.07 20.85 11.45
N LEU A 187 2.00 19.58 11.82
CA LEU A 187 2.19 18.46 10.90
C LEU A 187 1.12 18.45 9.79
N ASN A 188 -0.14 18.69 10.14
CA ASN A 188 -1.22 18.77 9.17
C ASN A 188 -1.03 19.93 8.18
N ASN A 189 -0.61 21.09 8.68
CA ASN A 189 -0.26 22.25 7.87
C ASN A 189 0.92 21.96 6.94
N GLU A 190 1.95 21.26 7.43
CA GLU A 190 3.09 20.83 6.61
C GLU A 190 2.66 19.87 5.48
N LEU A 191 1.86 18.85 5.81
CA LEU A 191 1.34 17.90 4.83
C LEU A 191 0.46 18.59 3.78
N THR A 192 -0.42 19.49 4.21
CA THR A 192 -1.26 20.30 3.32
C THR A 192 -0.39 21.17 2.41
N LYS A 193 0.66 21.79 2.93
CA LYS A 193 1.63 22.55 2.13
C LYS A 193 2.35 21.67 1.12
N ARG A 194 2.78 20.47 1.51
CA ARG A 194 3.40 19.49 0.60
C ARG A 194 2.45 19.03 -0.50
N ILE A 195 1.17 18.80 -0.18
CA ILE A 195 0.13 18.46 -1.16
C ILE A 195 -0.07 19.61 -2.13
N ASN A 196 -0.20 20.84 -1.64
CA ASN A 196 -0.37 22.02 -2.50
C ASN A 196 0.85 22.27 -3.38
N ASN A 197 2.07 22.07 -2.86
CA ASN A 197 3.29 22.12 -3.67
C ASN A 197 3.29 21.05 -4.77
N LYS A 198 2.98 19.78 -4.42
CA LYS A 198 2.85 18.71 -5.42
C LYS A 198 1.80 19.02 -6.49
N ARG A 199 0.64 19.57 -6.11
CA ARG A 199 -0.40 20.02 -7.05
C ARG A 199 0.12 21.11 -7.98
N SER A 200 0.76 22.15 -7.42
CA SER A 200 1.38 23.23 -8.20
C SER A 200 2.44 22.71 -9.19
N MET A 201 3.28 21.77 -8.76
CA MET A 201 4.30 21.17 -9.63
C MET A 201 3.66 20.34 -10.76
N ILE A 202 2.59 19.59 -10.46
CA ILE A 202 1.82 18.86 -11.49
C ILE A 202 1.20 19.84 -12.48
N ASP A 203 0.57 20.91 -11.99
CA ASP A 203 -0.04 21.93 -12.84
C ASP A 203 0.99 22.63 -13.74
N GLU A 204 2.20 22.89 -13.23
CA GLU A 204 3.31 23.43 -14.02
C GLU A 204 3.75 22.45 -15.13
N VAL A 205 3.91 21.17 -14.80
CA VAL A 205 4.27 20.12 -15.77
C VAL A 205 3.19 19.96 -16.83
N VAL A 206 1.91 19.94 -16.41
CA VAL A 206 0.76 19.85 -17.31
C VAL A 206 0.67 21.08 -18.22
N SER A 207 0.85 22.28 -17.67
CA SER A 207 0.86 23.53 -18.44
C SER A 207 2.01 23.56 -19.45
N SER A 208 3.22 23.15 -19.03
CA SER A 208 4.38 23.02 -19.90
C SER A 208 4.15 22.01 -21.02
N ARG A 209 3.60 20.83 -20.70
CA ARG A 209 3.23 19.81 -21.69
C ARG A 209 2.20 20.36 -22.67
N LYS A 210 1.13 20.96 -22.19
CA LYS A 210 0.07 21.56 -23.00
C LYS A 210 0.63 22.65 -23.92
N LYS A 211 1.52 23.51 -23.41
CA LYS A 211 2.17 24.56 -24.19
C LYS A 211 3.01 23.98 -25.33
N ARG A 212 3.87 22.99 -25.05
CA ARG A 212 4.67 22.31 -26.09
C ARG A 212 3.78 21.65 -27.14
N GLN A 213 2.77 20.91 -26.68
CA GLN A 213 1.87 20.20 -27.57
C GLN A 213 1.06 21.15 -28.46
N LEU A 214 0.38 22.15 -27.89
CA LEU A 214 -0.48 23.05 -28.67
C LEU A 214 0.28 24.12 -29.45
N ASN A 215 1.38 24.66 -28.93
CA ASN A 215 2.05 25.80 -29.56
C ASN A 215 3.21 25.40 -30.46
N GLU A 216 3.89 24.29 -30.17
CA GLU A 216 5.08 23.87 -30.93
C GLU A 216 4.74 22.72 -31.89
N LEU A 217 4.11 21.65 -31.39
CA LEU A 217 3.88 20.44 -32.20
C LEU A 217 2.66 20.57 -33.12
N LYS A 218 1.50 21.03 -32.62
CA LYS A 218 0.28 21.12 -33.44
C LYS A 218 0.44 21.95 -34.73
N PRO A 219 0.92 23.21 -34.69
CA PRO A 219 1.06 23.99 -35.91
C PRO A 219 2.14 23.42 -36.85
N LEU A 220 3.17 22.77 -36.30
CA LEU A 220 4.20 22.11 -37.09
C LEU A 220 3.64 20.89 -37.83
N GLN A 221 2.80 20.08 -37.16
CA GLN A 221 2.10 18.96 -37.78
C GLN A 221 1.15 19.42 -38.89
N GLU A 222 0.34 20.46 -38.64
CA GLU A 222 -0.55 21.04 -39.66
C GLU A 222 0.24 21.53 -40.88
N GLN A 223 1.39 22.17 -40.69
CA GLN A 223 2.28 22.58 -41.78
C GLN A 223 2.86 21.40 -42.55
N TYR A 224 3.31 20.34 -41.86
CA TYR A 224 3.83 19.14 -42.53
C TYR A 224 2.73 18.42 -43.31
N ASP A 225 1.52 18.32 -42.77
CA ASP A 225 0.39 17.71 -43.45
C ASP A 225 -0.03 18.52 -44.68
N GLU A 226 -0.02 19.84 -44.61
CA GLU A 226 -0.27 20.71 -45.75
C GLU A 226 0.82 20.57 -46.83
N GLN A 227 2.10 20.57 -46.44
CA GLN A 227 3.20 20.36 -47.38
C GLN A 227 3.15 18.97 -48.02
N TRP A 228 2.80 17.95 -47.25
CA TRP A 228 2.64 16.59 -47.76
C TRP A 228 1.47 16.50 -48.76
N LYS A 229 0.31 17.09 -48.44
CA LYS A 229 -0.82 17.21 -49.37
C LYS A 229 -0.46 17.98 -50.63
N GLN A 230 0.24 19.10 -50.50
CA GLN A 230 0.72 19.90 -51.63
C GLN A 230 1.74 19.13 -52.48
N SER A 231 2.66 18.38 -51.87
CA SER A 231 3.62 17.53 -52.57
C SER A 231 2.94 16.42 -53.37
N ILE A 232 1.94 15.76 -52.77
CA ILE A 232 1.10 14.77 -53.46
C ILE A 232 0.36 15.42 -54.63
N ASN A 233 -0.32 16.54 -54.41
CA ASN A 233 -1.05 17.24 -55.46
C ASN A 233 -0.13 17.69 -56.60
N THR A 234 1.04 18.27 -56.29
CA THR A 234 2.02 18.69 -57.29
C THR A 234 2.56 17.50 -58.10
N THR A 235 2.76 16.35 -57.46
CA THR A 235 3.19 15.12 -58.12
C THR A 235 2.10 14.57 -59.03
N ILE A 236 0.85 14.57 -58.57
CA ILE A 236 -0.32 14.18 -59.36
C ILE A 236 -0.50 15.11 -60.55
N ASP A 237 -0.43 16.43 -60.35
CA ASP A 237 -0.55 17.43 -61.40
C ASP A 237 0.57 17.27 -62.45
N SER A 238 1.80 17.02 -62.01
CA SER A 238 2.92 16.73 -62.90
C SER A 238 2.72 15.43 -63.68
N ALA A 239 2.16 14.38 -63.05
CA ALA A 239 1.83 13.12 -63.71
C ALA A 239 0.70 13.29 -64.75
N ILE A 240 -0.32 14.10 -64.43
CA ILE A 240 -1.42 14.43 -65.34
C ILE A 240 -0.93 15.26 -66.52
N GLU A 241 -0.09 16.27 -66.30
CA GLU A 241 0.50 17.09 -67.37
C GLU A 241 1.41 16.27 -68.28
N ASN A 242 2.18 15.32 -67.72
CA ASN A 242 2.97 14.39 -68.51
C ASN A 242 2.10 13.39 -69.31
N ALA A 243 0.92 13.02 -68.80
CA ALA A 243 -0.01 12.12 -69.49
C ALA A 243 -0.85 12.82 -70.57
N LYS A 244 -0.94 14.16 -70.56
CA LYS A 244 -1.63 14.97 -71.58
C LYS A 244 -0.75 15.34 -72.78
N ARG A 245 0.58 15.18 -72.67
CA ARG A 245 1.53 15.30 -73.79
C ARG A 245 1.59 14.02 -74.60
#